data_AF-A0AA40B2Z5-F1
#
_entry.id   AF-A0AA40B2Z5-F1
#
_cell.length_a   1.000
_cell.length_b   1.000
_cell.length_c   1.000
_cell.angle_alpha   90.00
_cell.angle_beta   90.00
_cell.angle_gamma   90.00
#
_symmetry.space_group_name_H-M   'P 1'
#
loop_
_entity.id
_entity.type
_entity.pdbx_description
1 polymer ?
#
loop_
_entity_poly.entity_id
_entity_poly.type
_entity_poly.pdbx_seq_one_letter_code
_entity_poly.pdbx_strand_id
1 'polypeptide(L)'
;MTKAIAEWMAEAALPAVPEAITLVIDGNPAPDVSSDIFRGLVQADAAWQTAIDRAFPPSRVSPLDFLLKATVKPYQCKGFPELLKAVCNGDPSSCIRCKFDPGEPWDDGQIDEIIKANPSDSDDPFEWADVWRPARGRVGFKPPTPLPPYCKMLDELPTTEN
;
A
#
# COMPACT_ATOMS: atom_id res chain seq x y z
N MET A 1 7.08 4.40 -2.23
CA MET A 1 7.22 3.33 -1.22
C MET A 1 6.06 2.36 -1.33
N THR A 2 4.81 2.82 -1.20
CA THR A 2 3.62 1.95 -1.37
C THR A 2 3.51 1.28 -2.74
N LYS A 3 3.88 1.96 -3.84
CA LYS A 3 3.82 1.37 -5.19
C LYS A 3 4.54 0.02 -5.31
N ALA A 4 5.73 -0.12 -4.75
CA ALA A 4 6.46 -1.39 -4.78
C ALA A 4 5.74 -2.50 -4.00
N ILE A 5 5.16 -2.17 -2.84
CA ILE A 5 4.34 -3.10 -2.07
C ILE A 5 3.13 -3.54 -2.89
N ALA A 6 2.42 -2.60 -3.52
CA ALA A 6 1.27 -2.89 -4.37
C ALA A 6 1.63 -3.79 -5.55
N GLU A 7 2.76 -3.53 -6.22
CA GLU A 7 3.28 -4.35 -7.31
C GLU A 7 3.60 -5.78 -6.85
N TRP A 8 4.32 -5.96 -5.74
CA TRP A 8 4.60 -7.29 -5.19
C TRP A 8 3.33 -8.06 -4.82
N MET A 9 2.36 -7.36 -4.21
CA MET A 9 1.06 -7.96 -3.89
C MET A 9 0.32 -8.40 -5.15
N ALA A 10 0.29 -7.56 -6.19
CA ALA A 10 -0.35 -7.88 -7.45
C ALA A 10 0.35 -9.04 -8.18
N GLU A 11 1.69 -9.07 -8.18
CA GLU A 11 2.48 -10.14 -8.76
C GLU A 11 2.23 -11.48 -8.05
N ALA A 12 2.22 -11.48 -6.71
CA ALA A 12 1.95 -12.67 -5.92
C ALA A 12 0.53 -13.23 -6.15
N ALA A 13 -0.43 -12.37 -6.47
CA ALA A 13 -1.81 -12.73 -6.74
C ALA A 13 -2.07 -13.17 -8.20
N LEU A 14 -1.06 -13.21 -9.07
CA LEU A 14 -1.24 -13.64 -10.46
C LEU A 14 -1.60 -15.14 -10.52
N PRO A 15 -2.54 -15.56 -11.40
CA PRO A 15 -2.90 -16.98 -11.56
C PRO A 15 -1.73 -17.90 -11.99
N ALA A 16 -0.68 -17.33 -12.57
CA ALA A 16 0.51 -18.07 -12.97
C ALA A 16 1.43 -18.40 -11.79
N VAL A 17 1.29 -17.72 -10.65
CA VAL A 17 2.01 -18.03 -9.42
C VAL A 17 1.36 -19.26 -8.79
N PRO A 18 2.12 -20.34 -8.53
CA PRO A 18 1.57 -21.51 -7.86
C PRO A 18 0.98 -21.16 -6.49
N GLU A 19 -0.17 -21.76 -6.14
CA GLU A 19 -0.82 -21.58 -4.83
C GLU A 19 0.09 -21.93 -3.64
N ALA A 20 1.12 -22.75 -3.86
CA ALA A 20 2.12 -23.09 -2.85
C ALA A 20 3.07 -21.93 -2.50
N ILE A 21 3.11 -20.86 -3.30
CA ILE A 21 3.96 -19.69 -3.05
C ILE A 21 3.17 -18.66 -2.26
N THR A 22 3.71 -18.25 -1.12
CA THR A 22 3.16 -17.18 -0.28
C THR A 22 4.13 -16.02 -0.22
N LEU A 23 3.66 -14.80 -0.53
CA LEU A 23 4.40 -13.57 -0.27
C LEU A 23 4.27 -13.22 1.21
N VAL A 24 5.40 -13.11 1.90
CA VAL A 24 5.45 -12.69 3.30
C VAL A 24 6.13 -11.33 3.39
N ILE A 25 5.40 -10.31 3.84
CA ILE A 25 5.94 -9.01 4.18
C ILE A 25 6.38 -9.07 5.65
N ASP A 26 7.70 -9.15 5.84
CA ASP A 26 8.32 -9.22 7.16
C ASP A 26 8.72 -7.82 7.63
N GLY A 27 8.21 -7.42 8.79
CA GLY A 27 8.51 -6.13 9.40
C GLY A 27 9.79 -6.12 10.22
N ASN A 28 10.48 -7.26 10.36
CA ASN A 28 11.68 -7.33 11.19
C ASN A 28 12.83 -6.45 10.68
N PRO A 29 13.61 -5.83 11.58
CA PRO A 29 13.52 -5.91 13.04
C PRO A 29 12.54 -4.90 13.69
N ALA A 30 11.75 -4.18 12.90
CA ALA A 30 10.88 -3.09 13.37
C ALA A 30 9.40 -3.34 12.97
N PRO A 31 8.72 -4.32 13.60
CA PRO A 31 7.34 -4.64 13.27
C PRO A 31 6.37 -3.49 13.56
N ASP A 32 6.54 -2.75 14.66
CA ASP A 32 5.68 -1.62 15.03
C ASP A 32 5.73 -0.49 13.99
N VAL A 33 6.95 -0.19 13.55
CA VAL A 33 7.24 0.72 12.44
C VAL A 33 6.53 0.30 11.16
N SER A 34 6.55 -1.00 10.87
CA SER A 34 5.95 -1.56 9.66
C SER A 34 4.42 -1.46 9.75
N SER A 35 3.86 -1.73 10.92
CA SER A 35 2.45 -1.50 11.23
C SER A 35 2.05 -0.03 11.06
N ASP A 36 2.84 0.91 11.55
CA ASP A 36 2.56 2.34 11.41
C ASP A 36 2.60 2.80 9.95
N ILE A 37 3.57 2.30 9.16
CA ILE A 37 3.64 2.56 7.72
C ILE A 37 2.40 1.99 7.02
N PHE A 38 1.98 0.77 7.37
CA PHE A 38 0.81 0.16 6.75
C PHE A 38 -0.47 0.93 7.08
N ARG A 39 -0.75 1.12 8.38
CA ARG A 39 -1.93 1.84 8.89
C ARG A 39 -2.02 3.27 8.38
N GLY A 40 -0.89 3.98 8.30
CA GLY A 40 -0.85 5.39 7.90
C GLY A 40 -0.75 5.59 6.39
N LEU A 41 0.26 4.99 5.76
CA LEU A 41 0.63 5.30 4.38
C LEU A 41 -0.02 4.35 3.37
N VAL A 42 0.05 3.05 3.61
CA VAL A 42 -0.40 2.01 2.67
C VAL A 42 -1.93 2.02 2.60
N GLN A 43 -2.61 2.07 3.74
CA GLN A 43 -4.08 2.19 3.80
C GLN A 43 -4.57 3.50 3.16
N ALA A 44 -3.93 4.63 3.44
CA ALA A 44 -4.30 5.90 2.83
C ALA A 44 -4.19 5.86 1.31
N ASP A 45 -3.12 5.29 0.75
CA ASP A 45 -3.01 5.17 -0.70
C ASP A 45 -4.05 4.24 -1.32
N ALA A 46 -4.38 3.14 -0.63
CA ALA A 46 -5.47 2.27 -1.07
C ALA A 46 -6.80 3.04 -1.09
N ALA A 47 -7.10 3.81 -0.03
CA ALA A 47 -8.29 4.65 0.05
C ALA A 47 -8.34 5.72 -1.05
N TRP A 48 -7.21 6.39 -1.32
CA TRP A 48 -7.08 7.36 -2.40
C TRP A 48 -7.27 6.73 -3.78
N GLN A 49 -6.74 5.52 -4.00
CA GLN A 49 -6.98 4.78 -5.23
C GLN A 49 -8.46 4.35 -5.34
N THR A 50 -9.10 3.91 -4.26
CA THR A 50 -10.55 3.63 -4.30
C THR A 50 -11.36 4.89 -4.60
N ALA A 51 -10.98 6.04 -4.02
CA ALA A 51 -11.61 7.32 -4.29
C ALA A 51 -11.48 7.72 -5.76
N ILE A 52 -10.30 7.58 -6.38
CA ILE A 52 -10.12 7.88 -7.81
C ILE A 52 -10.91 6.91 -8.69
N ASP A 53 -10.97 5.63 -8.33
CA ASP A 53 -11.77 4.66 -9.09
C ASP A 53 -13.28 4.96 -9.04
N ARG A 54 -13.78 5.45 -7.90
CA ARG A 54 -15.17 5.90 -7.72
C ARG A 54 -15.46 7.24 -8.39
N ALA A 55 -14.50 8.18 -8.36
CA ALA A 55 -14.64 9.48 -9.01
C ALA A 55 -14.55 9.36 -10.53
N PHE A 56 -13.76 8.42 -11.07
CA PHE A 56 -13.58 8.22 -12.51
C PHE A 56 -14.12 6.85 -12.95
N PRO A 57 -15.45 6.60 -12.82
CA PRO A 57 -16.06 5.38 -13.30
C PRO A 57 -16.22 5.45 -14.83
N PRO A 58 -16.13 4.32 -15.54
CA PRO A 58 -16.22 4.28 -17.00
C PRO A 58 -17.56 4.77 -17.56
N SER A 59 -18.59 4.88 -16.72
CA SER A 59 -19.92 5.40 -17.07
C SER A 59 -20.02 6.93 -17.07
N ARG A 60 -19.04 7.64 -16.47
CA ARG A 60 -19.10 9.10 -16.23
C ARG A 60 -18.04 9.87 -17.01
N VAL A 61 -16.85 9.29 -17.17
CA VAL A 61 -15.68 9.99 -17.74
C VAL A 61 -15.36 9.49 -19.14
N SER A 62 -14.55 10.25 -19.89
CA SER A 62 -14.13 9.81 -21.22
C SER A 62 -13.28 8.54 -21.14
N PRO A 63 -13.24 7.70 -22.20
CA PRO A 63 -12.35 6.54 -22.24
C PRO A 63 -10.87 6.90 -22.04
N LEU A 64 -10.48 8.10 -22.47
CA LEU A 64 -9.11 8.59 -22.28
C LEU A 64 -8.84 8.87 -20.80
N ASP A 65 -9.73 9.59 -20.11
CA ASP A 65 -9.55 9.92 -18.68
C ASP A 65 -9.59 8.66 -17.81
N PHE A 66 -10.46 7.71 -18.16
CA PHE A 66 -10.51 6.39 -17.53
C PHE A 66 -9.18 5.62 -17.64
N LEU A 67 -8.46 5.75 -18.76
CA LEU A 67 -7.13 5.14 -18.92
C LEU A 67 -6.05 5.98 -18.23
N LEU A 68 -6.14 7.31 -18.33
CA LEU A 68 -5.16 8.24 -17.75
C LEU A 68 -5.12 8.18 -16.23
N LYS A 69 -6.22 7.86 -15.55
CA LYS A 69 -6.21 7.70 -14.09
C LYS A 69 -5.19 6.66 -13.60
N ALA A 70 -4.87 5.65 -14.42
CA ALA A 70 -3.86 4.65 -14.08
C ALA A 70 -2.42 5.21 -14.11
N THR A 71 -2.24 6.40 -14.68
CA THR A 71 -0.94 7.07 -14.80
C THR A 71 -0.66 8.07 -13.68
N VAL A 72 -1.68 8.42 -12.89
CA VAL A 72 -1.55 9.42 -11.83
C VAL A 72 -1.02 8.80 -10.54
N LYS A 73 -0.34 9.61 -9.72
CA LYS A 73 0.37 9.15 -8.52
C LYS A 73 -0.49 8.42 -7.46
N PRO A 74 -1.76 8.79 -7.22
CA PRO A 74 -2.61 8.06 -6.29
C PRO A 74 -2.85 6.60 -6.70
N TYR A 75 -2.76 6.29 -8.00
CA TYR A 75 -2.94 4.95 -8.52
C TYR A 75 -1.66 4.13 -8.34
N GLN A 76 -1.72 3.07 -7.52
CA GLN A 76 -0.59 2.19 -7.25
C GLN A 76 -0.48 1.10 -8.31
N CYS A 77 -1.49 0.23 -8.38
CA CYS A 77 -1.67 -0.77 -9.43
C CYS A 77 -3.11 -1.30 -9.42
N LYS A 78 -3.53 -1.95 -10.50
CA LYS A 78 -4.86 -2.55 -10.59
C LYS A 78 -5.07 -3.60 -9.48
N GLY A 79 -6.21 -3.54 -8.80
CA GLY A 79 -6.59 -4.52 -7.77
C GLY A 79 -5.92 -4.32 -6.40
N PHE A 80 -5.06 -3.31 -6.25
CA PHE A 80 -4.33 -3.08 -5.00
C PHE A 80 -5.24 -2.86 -3.78
N PRO A 81 -6.27 -1.98 -3.81
CA PRO A 81 -7.14 -1.78 -2.66
C PRO A 81 -7.85 -3.07 -2.21
N GLU A 82 -8.28 -3.89 -3.16
CA GLU A 82 -8.95 -5.17 -2.89
C GLU A 82 -7.98 -6.19 -2.27
N LEU A 83 -6.75 -6.28 -2.80
CA LEU A 83 -5.71 -7.14 -2.25
C LEU A 83 -5.34 -6.73 -0.83
N LEU A 84 -5.18 -5.43 -0.57
CA LEU A 84 -4.89 -4.92 0.76
C LEU A 84 -6.03 -5.22 1.73
N LYS A 85 -7.28 -5.01 1.31
CA LYS A 85 -8.45 -5.33 2.12
C LYS A 85 -8.52 -6.82 2.47
N ALA A 86 -8.23 -7.71 1.53
CA ALA A 86 -8.17 -9.16 1.78
C ALA A 86 -7.08 -9.53 2.80
N VAL A 87 -5.90 -8.91 2.71
CA VAL A 87 -4.79 -9.10 3.65
C VAL A 87 -5.18 -8.65 5.06
N CYS A 88 -5.77 -7.47 5.20
CA CYS A 88 -6.16 -6.91 6.50
C CYS A 88 -7.29 -7.70 7.17
N ASN A 89 -8.23 -8.21 6.37
CA ASN A 89 -9.31 -9.07 6.86
C ASN A 89 -8.86 -10.50 7.15
N GLY A 90 -7.59 -10.84 6.94
CA GLY A 90 -7.06 -12.18 7.19
C GLY A 90 -7.66 -13.25 6.27
N ASP A 91 -7.96 -12.90 5.01
CA ASP A 91 -8.57 -13.84 4.06
C ASP A 91 -7.69 -15.10 3.89
N PRO A 92 -8.20 -16.30 4.23
CA PRO A 92 -7.42 -17.53 4.15
C PRO A 92 -7.01 -17.87 2.71
N SER A 93 -7.75 -17.41 1.70
CA SER A 93 -7.46 -17.63 0.28
C SER A 93 -6.35 -16.73 -0.28
N SER A 94 -5.98 -15.67 0.46
CA SER A 94 -4.89 -14.77 0.04
C SER A 94 -3.53 -15.45 0.18
N CYS A 95 -2.73 -15.42 -0.89
CA CYS A 95 -1.32 -15.84 -0.90
C CYS A 95 -0.37 -14.78 -0.30
N ILE A 96 -0.92 -13.71 0.30
CA ILE A 96 -0.15 -12.59 0.86
C ILE A 96 -0.35 -12.55 2.37
N ARG A 97 0.76 -12.43 3.13
CA ARG A 97 0.76 -12.40 4.59
C ARG A 97 1.66 -11.28 5.12
N CYS A 98 1.26 -10.67 6.23
CA CYS A 98 2.10 -9.75 6.99
C CYS A 98 2.48 -10.40 8.34
N LYS A 99 3.72 -10.20 8.78
CA LYS A 99 4.19 -10.62 10.13
C LYS A 99 4.06 -9.53 11.20
N PHE A 100 3.35 -8.47 10.87
CA PHE A 100 2.99 -7.35 11.73
C PHE A 100 1.52 -7.02 11.42
N ASP A 101 0.91 -6.17 12.24
CA ASP A 101 -0.49 -5.78 12.04
C ASP A 101 -0.59 -4.75 10.89
N PRO A 102 -1.23 -5.08 9.74
CA PRO A 102 -1.42 -4.13 8.64
C PRO A 102 -2.49 -3.07 8.93
N GLY A 103 -3.22 -3.18 10.04
CA GLY A 103 -4.31 -2.30 10.41
C GLY A 103 -5.64 -2.67 9.76
N GLU A 104 -6.62 -1.80 9.95
CA GLU A 104 -7.96 -1.95 9.38
C GLU A 104 -8.06 -1.20 8.04
N PRO A 105 -8.78 -1.77 7.05
CA PRO A 105 -9.11 -1.04 5.83
C PRO A 105 -9.94 0.19 6.14
N TRP A 106 -9.66 1.30 5.44
CA TRP A 106 -10.49 2.49 5.56
C TRP A 106 -11.91 2.22 5.08
N ASP A 107 -12.88 2.80 5.78
CA ASP A 107 -14.30 2.61 5.48
C ASP A 107 -14.79 3.52 4.33
N ASP A 108 -16.02 3.26 3.89
CA ASP A 108 -16.65 4.01 2.81
C ASP A 108 -16.86 5.49 3.16
N GLY A 109 -17.07 5.83 4.44
CA GLY A 109 -17.22 7.21 4.89
C GLY A 109 -15.93 8.00 4.72
N GLN A 110 -14.80 7.42 5.11
CA GLN A 110 -13.47 8.02 4.92
C GLN A 110 -13.13 8.19 3.44
N ILE A 111 -13.49 7.22 2.60
CA ILE A 111 -13.28 7.30 1.14
C ILE A 111 -14.15 8.40 0.53
N ASP A 112 -15.41 8.51 0.96
CA ASP A 112 -16.34 9.54 0.49
C ASP A 112 -15.89 10.95 0.91
N GLU A 113 -15.23 11.08 2.06
CA GLU A 113 -14.59 12.34 2.47
C GLU A 113 -13.46 12.75 1.52
N ILE A 114 -12.61 11.80 1.08
CA ILE A 114 -11.60 12.07 0.05
C ILE A 114 -12.29 12.55 -1.24
N ILE A 115 -13.37 11.89 -1.68
CA ILE A 115 -14.08 12.29 -2.90
C ILE A 115 -14.67 13.70 -2.76
N LYS A 116 -15.30 14.02 -1.64
CA LYS A 116 -15.92 15.34 -1.38
C LYS A 116 -14.89 16.47 -1.24
N ALA A 117 -13.71 16.18 -0.70
CA ALA A 117 -12.68 17.17 -0.44
C ALA A 117 -11.82 17.52 -1.66
N ASN A 118 -11.91 16.72 -2.73
CA ASN A 118 -11.11 16.89 -3.94
C ASN A 118 -11.99 17.33 -5.13
N PRO A 119 -11.39 17.90 -6.19
CA PRO A 119 -12.15 18.55 -7.25
C PRO A 119 -13.15 17.59 -7.90
N SER A 120 -14.44 17.86 -7.68
CA SER A 120 -15.57 17.19 -8.35
C SER A 120 -15.87 17.79 -9.73
N ASP A 121 -15.32 18.98 -9.99
CA ASP A 121 -15.76 19.86 -11.08
C ASP A 121 -14.87 19.75 -12.32
N SER A 122 -13.68 19.16 -12.19
CA SER A 122 -12.84 18.75 -13.32
C SER A 122 -12.91 17.22 -13.46
N ASP A 123 -13.17 16.74 -14.68
CA ASP A 123 -12.97 15.33 -15.02
C ASP A 123 -11.48 15.05 -15.32
N ASP A 124 -10.56 15.80 -14.70
CA ASP A 124 -9.11 15.66 -14.90
C ASP A 124 -8.46 14.85 -13.76
N PRO A 125 -7.97 13.63 -14.01
CA PRO A 125 -7.30 12.83 -13.00
C PRO A 125 -5.96 13.44 -12.53
N PHE A 126 -5.35 14.36 -13.28
CA PHE A 126 -4.08 14.98 -12.88
C PHE A 126 -4.24 15.95 -11.70
N GLU A 127 -5.39 16.62 -11.56
CA GLU A 127 -5.66 17.49 -10.41
C GLU A 127 -5.67 16.70 -9.09
N TRP A 128 -6.17 15.45 -9.13
CA TRP A 128 -6.12 14.53 -8.00
C TRP A 128 -4.69 14.18 -7.56
N ALA A 129 -3.73 14.18 -8.49
CA ALA A 129 -2.33 13.92 -8.18
C ALA A 129 -1.66 15.05 -7.37
N ASP A 130 -2.11 16.29 -7.58
CA ASP A 130 -1.57 17.49 -6.93
C ASP A 130 -2.03 17.61 -5.48
N VAL A 131 -3.28 17.21 -5.19
CA VAL A 131 -3.87 17.20 -3.85
C VAL A 131 -3.50 15.97 -3.01
N TRP A 132 -3.24 14.82 -3.66
CA TRP A 132 -2.82 13.60 -2.96
C TRP A 132 -1.50 13.76 -2.19
N ARG A 133 -0.49 14.39 -2.81
CA ARG A 133 0.84 14.51 -2.20
C ARG A 133 0.84 15.26 -0.85
N PRO A 134 0.21 16.45 -0.72
CA PRO A 134 0.11 17.12 0.57
C PRO A 134 -0.80 16.39 1.55
N ALA A 135 -1.90 15.77 1.08
CA ALA A 135 -2.84 15.05 1.94
C ALA A 135 -2.24 13.82 2.62
N ARG A 136 -1.27 13.15 1.96
CA ARG A 136 -0.51 12.02 2.51
C ARG A 136 0.31 12.39 3.75
N GLY A 137 0.50 13.69 4.01
CA GLY A 137 1.41 14.20 5.03
C GLY A 137 2.87 13.84 4.72
N ARG A 138 3.81 14.62 5.26
CA ARG A 138 5.17 14.09 5.43
C ARG A 138 5.12 13.17 6.64
N VAL A 139 4.67 11.93 6.46
CA VAL A 139 4.99 10.87 7.43
C VAL A 139 6.50 10.66 7.29
N GLY A 140 7.27 11.50 7.98
CA GLY A 140 8.71 11.46 8.04
C GLY A 140 9.09 10.23 8.84
N PHE A 141 9.01 9.07 8.20
CA PHE A 141 9.39 7.83 8.84
C PHE A 141 10.90 7.86 9.05
N LYS A 142 11.34 7.99 10.31
CA LYS A 142 12.75 7.93 10.66
C LYS A 142 13.13 6.45 10.71
N PRO A 143 13.94 5.94 9.77
CA PRO A 143 14.38 4.56 9.87
C PRO A 143 15.08 4.37 11.23
N PRO A 144 14.86 3.23 11.91
CA PRO A 144 15.71 2.87 13.04
C PRO A 144 17.17 2.92 12.59
N THR A 145 18.08 3.18 13.54
CA THR A 145 19.52 3.20 13.26
C THR A 145 19.87 1.94 12.46
N PRO A 146 20.55 2.07 11.30
CA PRO A 146 20.88 0.92 10.49
C PRO A 146 21.62 -0.12 11.33
N LEU A 147 21.37 -1.40 11.04
CA LEU A 147 22.08 -2.49 11.69
C LEU A 147 23.60 -2.25 11.61
N PRO A 148 24.37 -2.65 12.63
CA PRO A 148 25.82 -2.62 12.56
C PRO A 148 26.30 -3.31 11.28
N PRO A 149 27.43 -2.87 10.69
CA PRO A 149 28.04 -3.59 9.58
C PRO A 149 28.21 -5.07 9.92
N TYR A 150 28.03 -5.95 8.93
CA TYR A 150 28.01 -7.41 9.10
C TYR A 150 29.22 -7.95 9.90
N CYS A 151 30.41 -7.35 9.73
CA CYS A 151 31.60 -7.71 10.48
C CYS A 151 31.43 -7.57 12.01
N LYS A 152 30.64 -6.61 12.49
CA LYS A 152 30.37 -6.40 13.92
C LYS A 152 29.29 -7.33 14.47
N MET A 153 28.41 -7.87 13.61
CA MET A 153 27.38 -8.81 14.04
C MET A 153 27.95 -10.21 14.32
N LEU A 154 29.06 -10.56 13.68
CA LEU A 154 29.74 -11.85 13.90
C LEU A 154 30.48 -11.89 15.25
N ASP A 155 30.90 -10.74 15.77
CA ASP A 155 31.59 -10.62 17.06
C ASP A 155 30.63 -10.79 18.26
N GLU A 156 29.31 -10.68 18.04
CA GLU A 156 28.27 -10.78 19.07
C GLU A 156 27.67 -12.19 19.20
N LEU A 157 28.08 -13.14 18.35
CA LEU A 157 27.63 -14.53 18.48
C LEU A 157 28.35 -15.17 19.68
N PRO A 158 27.63 -15.78 20.64
CA PRO A 158 28.26 -16.47 21.75
C PRO A 158 29.14 -17.58 21.18
N THR A 159 30.44 -17.49 21.44
CA THR A 159 31.36 -18.60 21.21
C THR A 159 30.85 -19.77 22.02
N THR A 160 30.34 -20.80 21.34
CA THR A 160 30.08 -22.09 21.95
C THR A 160 31.43 -22.65 22.41
N GLU A 161 31.78 -22.41 23.66
CA GLU A 161 32.89 -23.10 24.32
C GLU A 161 32.48 -24.56 24.51
N ASN A 162 33.27 -25.46 23.91
CA ASN A 162 33.25 -26.91 24.09
C ASN A 162 33.93 -27.31 25.39
#